data_AF-A0A1S4BHF4-F1
#
_entry.id   AF-A0A1S4BHF4-F1
#
_cell.length_a   1.000
_cell.length_b   1.000
_cell.length_c   1.000
_cell.angle_alpha   90.00
_cell.angle_beta   90.00
_cell.angle_gamma   90.00
#
_symmetry.space_group_name_H-M   'P 1'
#
loop_
_entity.id
_entity.type
_entity.pdbx_description
1 polymer ?
#
loop_
_entity_poly.entity_id
_entity_poly.type
_entity_poly.pdbx_seq_one_letter_code
_entity_poly.pdbx_strand_id
1 'polypeptide(L)'
;MASASGEGQKIQFPHFDVVSDESDHYYLKTNQSKKAKNSFKDANTSTCRSIMKEWKILEKNLPESIYVRAYELRMDLLRAVIIGAPGTPYHDGLFFFDIVFPSDYPRHPPKVYYLSRGYHMNPNLYTNGTVCLSLINTWNGSNQEMWTPTKSSILQLLVSIQGLVLNSKPYFNEPGHEKYNTSESWKNTSLAYNEKVFILSCKTILCHIRTPPKNFEAFVYEHFRERCEFILAAVNAYSDGKAIVGYYQGDNQTSSRVNVSAEFQRNSKKMYADLQKAFKKFSISSPNQVEIKPKEPAKKKKRKNEENSSGLKPKVAKEKPKGGIMQKVVGFIKHIFE
;
A
#
# COMPACT_ATOMS: atom_id res chain seq x y z
N MET A 1 42.11 -25.08 3.05
CA MET A 1 40.66 -25.34 3.00
C MET A 1 39.95 -24.02 3.19
N ALA A 2 39.48 -23.38 2.12
CA ALA A 2 38.66 -22.18 2.19
C ALA A 2 37.19 -22.61 2.16
N SER A 3 36.50 -22.43 3.28
CA SER A 3 35.06 -22.63 3.40
C SER A 3 34.35 -21.42 2.82
N ALA A 4 33.78 -21.56 1.62
CA ALA A 4 32.86 -20.61 1.04
C ALA A 4 31.50 -20.74 1.75
N SER A 5 31.20 -19.83 2.68
CA SER A 5 29.86 -19.64 3.20
C SER A 5 29.05 -18.87 2.15
N GLY A 6 28.22 -19.58 1.39
CA GLY A 6 27.24 -18.98 0.51
C GLY A 6 26.13 -18.34 1.35
N GLU A 7 26.21 -17.02 1.55
CA GLU A 7 25.05 -16.24 1.97
C GLU A 7 24.05 -16.25 0.81
N GLY A 8 22.96 -17.00 0.96
CA GLY A 8 21.83 -16.95 0.04
C GLY A 8 21.27 -15.52 0.04
N GLN A 9 21.26 -14.86 -1.12
CA GLN A 9 20.61 -13.57 -1.29
C GLN A 9 19.12 -13.70 -0.90
N LYS A 10 18.74 -13.12 0.24
CA LYS A 10 17.34 -12.97 0.64
C LYS A 10 16.69 -12.05 -0.39
N ILE A 11 15.82 -12.59 -1.25
CA ILE A 11 15.07 -11.80 -2.24
C ILE A 11 14.22 -10.79 -1.47
N GLN A 12 14.62 -9.52 -1.51
CA GLN A 12 13.92 -8.44 -0.84
C GLN A 12 12.66 -8.08 -1.64
N PHE A 13 11.54 -7.90 -0.95
CA PHE A 13 10.31 -7.43 -1.57
C PHE A 13 10.53 -6.00 -2.11
N PRO A 14 10.38 -5.74 -3.42
CA PRO A 14 10.77 -4.46 -4.00
C PRO A 14 9.83 -3.33 -3.55
N HIS A 15 10.40 -2.18 -3.20
CA HIS A 15 9.65 -0.98 -2.82
C HIS A 15 8.73 -0.48 -3.93
N PHE A 16 9.17 -0.51 -5.19
CA PHE A 16 8.35 -0.24 -6.35
C PHE A 16 8.38 -1.43 -7.30
N ASP A 17 7.22 -1.82 -7.85
CA ASP A 17 7.14 -2.89 -8.84
C ASP A 17 5.92 -2.71 -9.76
N VAL A 18 5.97 -3.29 -10.96
CA VAL A 18 4.87 -3.29 -11.94
C VAL A 18 4.30 -4.70 -12.03
N VAL A 19 3.00 -4.84 -11.77
CA VAL A 19 2.31 -6.13 -11.65
C VAL A 19 1.12 -6.23 -12.59
N SER A 20 0.64 -7.45 -12.83
CA SER A 20 -0.40 -7.69 -13.84
C SER A 20 -1.83 -7.84 -13.30
N ASP A 21 -2.03 -8.14 -12.01
CA ASP A 21 -3.36 -8.44 -11.43
C ASP A 21 -3.92 -7.25 -10.63
N GLU A 22 -4.80 -6.47 -11.24
CA GLU A 22 -5.52 -5.36 -10.61
C GLU A 22 -6.94 -5.72 -10.10
N SER A 23 -7.28 -7.01 -10.04
CA SER A 23 -8.68 -7.47 -9.90
C SER A 23 -9.42 -6.99 -8.64
N ASP A 24 -8.70 -6.70 -7.57
CA ASP A 24 -9.25 -6.20 -6.30
C ASP A 24 -9.03 -4.68 -6.09
N HIS A 25 -8.59 -3.95 -7.12
CA HIS A 25 -8.38 -2.51 -7.03
C HIS A 25 -9.71 -1.76 -7.01
N TYR A 26 -9.87 -0.84 -6.06
CA TYR A 26 -11.11 -0.09 -5.83
C TYR A 26 -11.61 0.63 -7.09
N TYR A 27 -10.68 1.25 -7.83
CA TYR A 27 -10.98 1.99 -9.05
C TYR A 27 -11.06 1.14 -10.33
N LEU A 28 -11.06 -0.20 -10.23
CA LEU A 28 -11.17 -1.06 -11.41
C LEU A 28 -12.52 -0.88 -12.11
N LYS A 29 -13.62 -0.80 -11.33
CA LYS A 29 -15.00 -0.70 -11.84
C LYS A 29 -15.44 0.72 -12.17
N THR A 30 -14.64 1.74 -11.88
CA THR A 30 -15.01 3.13 -12.22
C THR A 30 -15.10 3.29 -13.73
N ASN A 31 -16.30 3.64 -14.21
CA ASN A 31 -16.57 3.90 -15.63
C ASN A 31 -15.81 5.15 -16.10
N GLN A 32 -14.55 4.98 -16.49
CA GLN A 32 -13.85 6.03 -17.21
C GLN A 32 -14.50 6.24 -18.57
N SER A 33 -14.72 7.52 -18.92
CA SER A 33 -15.23 7.89 -20.23
C SER A 33 -14.31 7.36 -21.34
N LYS A 34 -14.84 7.15 -22.55
CA LYS A 34 -14.03 6.73 -23.70
C LYS A 34 -12.83 7.68 -23.94
N LYS A 35 -13.01 8.97 -23.67
CA LYS A 35 -11.96 9.99 -23.74
C LYS A 35 -10.87 9.74 -22.70
N ALA A 36 -11.24 9.48 -21.45
CA ALA A 36 -10.29 9.18 -20.38
C ALA A 36 -9.47 7.91 -20.66
N LYS A 37 -10.12 6.85 -21.15
CA LYS A 37 -9.43 5.62 -21.56
C LYS A 37 -8.44 5.83 -22.70
N ASN A 38 -8.65 6.83 -23.56
CA ASN A 38 -7.73 7.12 -24.66
C ASN A 38 -6.51 7.93 -24.20
N SER A 39 -6.62 8.74 -23.13
CA SER A 39 -5.48 9.51 -22.59
C SER A 39 -4.30 8.63 -22.16
N PHE A 40 -4.55 7.37 -21.81
CA PHE A 40 -3.56 6.41 -21.32
C PHE A 40 -3.09 5.38 -22.37
N LYS A 41 -3.62 5.41 -23.61
CA LYS A 41 -3.27 4.43 -24.66
C LYS A 41 -2.02 4.78 -25.46
N ASP A 42 -1.70 6.06 -25.55
CA ASP A 42 -0.53 6.53 -26.27
C ASP A 42 0.52 7.02 -25.26
N ALA A 43 1.65 6.33 -25.18
CA ALA A 43 2.76 6.70 -24.31
C ALA A 43 3.28 8.14 -24.56
N ASN A 44 2.98 8.70 -25.74
CA ASN A 44 3.36 10.06 -26.12
C ASN A 44 2.36 11.14 -25.68
N THR A 45 1.30 10.81 -24.94
CA THR A 45 0.49 11.88 -24.33
C THR A 45 1.28 12.56 -23.20
N SER A 46 0.97 13.84 -22.95
CA SER A 46 1.54 14.56 -21.80
C SER A 46 1.23 13.86 -20.48
N THR A 47 0.01 13.33 -20.34
CA THR A 47 -0.43 12.57 -19.16
C THR A 47 0.41 11.32 -18.94
N CYS A 48 0.65 10.53 -19.99
CA CYS A 48 1.49 9.34 -19.88
C CYS A 48 2.93 9.68 -19.47
N ARG A 49 3.52 10.71 -20.10
CA ARG A 49 4.86 11.19 -19.71
C ARG A 49 4.92 11.64 -18.26
N SER A 50 3.88 12.33 -17.77
CA SER A 50 3.81 12.75 -16.37
C SER A 50 3.70 11.57 -15.42
N ILE A 51 2.90 10.54 -15.72
CA ILE A 51 2.82 9.33 -14.90
C ILE A 51 4.13 8.55 -14.91
N MET A 52 4.78 8.42 -16.08
CA MET A 52 6.11 7.78 -16.15
C MET A 52 7.16 8.54 -15.33
N LYS A 53 7.06 9.87 -15.24
CA LYS A 53 7.91 10.67 -14.33
C LYS A 53 7.64 10.32 -12.86
N GLU A 54 6.38 10.13 -12.46
CA GLU A 54 6.04 9.66 -11.11
C GLU A 54 6.69 8.30 -10.82
N TRP A 55 6.59 7.34 -11.74
CA TRP A 55 7.15 6.00 -11.55
C TRP A 55 8.66 6.05 -11.31
N LYS A 56 9.39 6.85 -12.09
CA LYS A 56 10.83 7.08 -11.89
C LYS A 56 11.16 7.74 -10.54
N ILE A 57 10.30 8.63 -10.04
CA ILE A 57 10.47 9.24 -8.73
C ILE A 57 10.26 8.19 -7.64
N LEU A 58 9.18 7.40 -7.74
CA LEU A 58 8.82 6.38 -6.75
C LEU A 58 9.86 5.27 -6.68
N GLU A 59 10.30 4.74 -7.81
CA GLU A 59 11.32 3.69 -7.88
C GLU A 59 12.62 4.07 -7.15
N LYS A 60 13.01 5.35 -7.20
CA LYS A 60 14.29 5.81 -6.65
C LYS A 60 14.22 6.40 -5.24
N ASN A 61 13.06 6.93 -4.83
CA ASN A 61 12.98 7.82 -3.67
C ASN A 61 11.91 7.42 -2.65
N LEU A 62 11.31 6.23 -2.77
CA LEU A 62 10.39 5.74 -1.74
C LEU A 62 11.11 5.53 -0.41
N PRO A 63 10.57 6.02 0.72
CA PRO A 63 11.06 5.65 2.04
C PRO A 63 10.94 4.14 2.28
N GLU A 64 11.79 3.59 3.14
CA GLU A 64 11.84 2.15 3.43
C GLU A 64 10.50 1.55 3.91
N SER A 65 9.63 2.39 4.46
CA SER A 65 8.33 2.05 5.02
C SER A 65 7.17 2.18 4.02
N ILE A 66 7.43 2.53 2.75
CA ILE A 66 6.40 2.73 1.73
C ILE A 66 6.69 1.86 0.51
N TYR A 67 5.70 1.07 0.13
CA TYR A 67 5.79 0.17 -1.03
C TYR A 67 4.64 0.46 -2.00
N VAL A 68 4.92 0.42 -3.29
CA VAL A 68 4.00 0.80 -4.36
C VAL A 68 3.98 -0.26 -5.46
N ARG A 69 2.77 -0.55 -5.97
CA ARG A 69 2.53 -1.39 -7.13
C ARG A 69 1.85 -0.58 -8.21
N ALA A 70 2.44 -0.57 -9.39
CA ALA A 70 1.82 -0.10 -10.62
C ALA A 70 1.27 -1.28 -11.43
N TYR A 71 0.38 -1.01 -12.40
CA TYR A 71 -0.30 -2.07 -13.14
C TYR A 71 0.00 -2.02 -14.63
N GLU A 72 0.42 -3.16 -15.20
CA GLU A 72 0.85 -3.27 -16.61
C GLU A 72 -0.23 -2.83 -17.61
N LEU A 73 -1.49 -3.20 -17.34
CA LEU A 73 -2.63 -2.95 -18.23
C LEU A 73 -3.40 -1.67 -17.87
N ARG A 74 -3.12 -1.08 -16.71
CA ARG A 74 -3.83 0.04 -16.13
C ARG A 74 -2.83 1.03 -15.52
N MET A 75 -2.10 1.71 -16.41
CA MET A 75 -1.09 2.71 -16.03
C MET A 75 -1.66 3.87 -15.19
N ASP A 76 -2.97 4.10 -15.27
CA ASP A 76 -3.70 5.07 -14.47
C ASP A 76 -3.92 4.64 -13.02
N LEU A 77 -3.58 3.40 -12.64
CA LEU A 77 -3.76 2.86 -11.30
C LEU A 77 -2.42 2.67 -10.57
N LEU A 78 -2.43 2.91 -9.27
CA LEU A 78 -1.36 2.53 -8.34
C LEU A 78 -1.98 2.01 -7.03
N ARG A 79 -1.34 1.06 -6.38
CA ARG A 79 -1.62 0.71 -4.98
C ARG A 79 -0.38 0.97 -4.13
N ALA A 80 -0.54 1.70 -3.04
CA ALA A 80 0.52 1.92 -2.06
C ALA A 80 0.17 1.25 -0.72
N VAL A 81 1.19 0.82 0.01
CA VAL A 81 1.11 0.46 1.42
C VAL A 81 2.12 1.30 2.20
N ILE A 82 1.67 1.83 3.34
CA ILE A 82 2.51 2.54 4.30
C ILE A 82 2.55 1.70 5.58
N ILE A 83 3.75 1.37 6.04
CA ILE A 83 3.96 0.76 7.36
C ILE A 83 3.83 1.87 8.39
N GLY A 84 3.00 1.65 9.43
CA GLY A 84 2.87 2.60 10.53
C GLY A 84 4.20 2.78 11.27
N ALA A 85 4.56 4.04 11.51
CA ALA A 85 5.84 4.39 12.08
C ALA A 85 5.91 4.10 13.60
N PRO A 86 7.08 3.74 14.13
CA PRO A 86 7.34 3.76 15.57
C PRO A 86 7.02 5.13 16.19
N GLY A 87 6.64 5.16 17.47
CA GLY A 87 6.23 6.40 18.14
C GLY A 87 4.78 6.82 17.85
N THR A 88 4.03 6.04 17.09
CA THR A 88 2.63 6.32 16.72
C THR A 88 1.71 5.19 17.13
N PRO A 89 0.40 5.41 17.34
CA PRO A 89 -0.55 4.32 17.61
C PRO A 89 -0.76 3.39 16.38
N TYR A 90 -0.13 3.70 15.25
CA TYR A 90 -0.19 2.96 14.01
C TYR A 90 0.94 1.94 13.84
N HIS A 91 1.96 1.97 14.71
CA HIS A 91 3.20 1.21 14.53
C HIS A 91 2.97 -0.26 14.14
N ASP A 92 3.77 -0.75 13.20
CA ASP A 92 3.72 -2.10 12.64
C ASP A 92 2.42 -2.47 11.89
N GLY A 93 1.39 -1.63 11.91
CA GLY A 93 0.21 -1.76 11.06
C GLY A 93 0.52 -1.49 9.59
N LEU A 94 -0.29 -2.06 8.70
CA LEU A 94 -0.18 -1.86 7.24
C LEU A 94 -1.38 -1.06 6.73
N PHE A 95 -1.13 0.08 6.09
CA PHE A 95 -2.17 1.00 5.60
C PHE A 95 -2.15 1.06 4.09
N PHE A 96 -3.17 0.49 3.44
CA PHE A 96 -3.24 0.38 1.98
C PHE A 96 -4.09 1.50 1.36
N PHE A 97 -3.61 2.03 0.24
CA PHE A 97 -4.22 3.11 -0.51
C PHE A 97 -4.28 2.75 -2.00
N ASP A 98 -5.48 2.73 -2.56
CA ASP A 98 -5.72 2.64 -3.99
C ASP A 98 -5.73 4.04 -4.57
N ILE A 99 -5.02 4.24 -5.68
CA ILE A 99 -4.80 5.55 -6.30
C ILE A 99 -5.17 5.45 -7.78
N VAL A 100 -5.89 6.45 -8.28
CA VAL A 100 -6.19 6.58 -9.72
C VAL A 100 -5.84 7.98 -10.22
N PHE A 101 -5.07 8.03 -11.29
CA PHE A 101 -4.76 9.26 -12.01
C PHE A 101 -5.95 9.70 -12.87
N PRO A 102 -6.30 11.01 -12.89
CA PRO A 102 -7.29 11.52 -13.82
C PRO A 102 -6.72 11.57 -15.25
N SER A 103 -7.62 11.63 -16.24
CA SER A 103 -7.25 11.65 -17.66
C SER A 103 -6.50 12.90 -18.13
N ASP A 104 -6.42 13.92 -17.27
CA ASP A 104 -5.71 15.17 -17.48
C ASP A 104 -4.61 15.40 -16.43
N TYR A 105 -4.17 14.35 -15.74
CA TYR A 105 -3.00 14.40 -14.87
C TYR A 105 -1.79 15.00 -15.63
N PRO A 106 -0.98 15.89 -15.01
CA PRO A 106 -0.98 16.31 -13.60
C PRO A 106 -1.80 17.57 -13.33
N ARG A 107 -2.69 18.01 -14.25
CA ARG A 107 -3.49 19.22 -14.06
C ARG A 107 -4.37 19.14 -12.82
N HIS A 108 -4.96 17.98 -12.57
CA HIS A 108 -5.72 17.67 -11.37
C HIS A 108 -5.05 16.55 -10.57
N PRO A 109 -5.24 16.53 -9.24
CA PRO A 109 -4.66 15.51 -8.37
C PRO A 109 -5.24 14.12 -8.67
N PRO A 110 -4.52 13.06 -8.29
CA PRO A 110 -5.09 11.71 -8.26
C PRO A 110 -6.23 11.61 -7.24
N LYS A 111 -7.12 10.64 -7.43
CA LYS A 111 -8.04 10.22 -6.36
C LYS A 111 -7.41 9.11 -5.55
N VAL A 112 -7.63 9.15 -4.23
CA VAL A 112 -7.05 8.20 -3.27
C VAL A 112 -8.19 7.54 -2.49
N TYR A 113 -8.09 6.23 -2.29
CA TYR A 113 -9.02 5.45 -1.50
C TYR A 113 -8.26 4.64 -0.45
N TYR A 114 -8.52 4.88 0.83
CA TYR A 114 -7.98 4.11 1.93
C TYR A 114 -8.78 2.82 2.13
N LEU A 115 -8.11 1.67 2.19
CA LEU A 115 -8.73 0.38 2.48
C LEU A 115 -9.08 0.27 3.98
N SER A 116 -10.13 0.99 4.39
CA SER A 116 -10.52 1.20 5.79
C SER A 116 -10.91 -0.06 6.56
N ARG A 117 -11.38 -1.10 5.85
CA ARG A 117 -12.05 -2.28 6.42
C ARG A 117 -13.23 -1.91 7.34
N GLY A 118 -13.84 -0.75 7.13
CA GLY A 118 -14.94 -0.22 7.92
C GLY A 118 -14.54 0.43 9.24
N TYR A 119 -13.25 0.62 9.52
CA TYR A 119 -12.78 1.24 10.75
C TYR A 119 -12.51 2.74 10.58
N HIS A 120 -12.97 3.54 11.54
CA HIS A 120 -12.67 4.98 11.63
C HIS A 120 -11.45 5.20 12.52
N MET A 121 -10.28 5.32 11.91
CA MET A 121 -9.00 5.23 12.62
C MET A 121 -8.23 6.56 12.69
N ASN A 122 -8.64 7.56 11.89
CA ASN A 122 -8.08 8.90 11.91
C ASN A 122 -9.14 9.88 11.41
N PRO A 123 -9.21 11.13 11.91
CA PRO A 123 -10.13 12.15 11.39
C PRO A 123 -9.98 12.41 9.88
N ASN A 124 -8.83 12.13 9.29
CA ASN A 124 -8.59 12.24 7.85
C ASN A 124 -8.76 10.92 7.07
N LEU A 125 -9.07 9.79 7.73
CA LEU A 125 -9.24 8.46 7.12
C LEU A 125 -10.62 7.89 7.44
N TYR A 126 -11.55 8.05 6.50
CA TYR A 126 -12.96 7.78 6.72
C TYR A 126 -13.27 6.29 6.54
N THR A 127 -14.36 5.83 7.15
CA THR A 127 -14.81 4.42 7.04
C THR A 127 -15.19 4.04 5.61
N ASN A 128 -15.62 4.99 4.80
CA ASN A 128 -15.91 4.80 3.38
C ASN A 128 -14.66 4.92 2.47
N GLY A 129 -13.46 5.03 3.06
CA GLY A 129 -12.19 5.11 2.35
C GLY A 129 -11.79 6.49 1.85
N THR A 130 -12.59 7.54 2.10
CA THR A 130 -12.18 8.91 1.80
C THR A 130 -10.93 9.29 2.61
N VAL A 131 -9.97 9.93 1.93
CA VAL A 131 -8.75 10.51 2.52
C VAL A 131 -8.84 12.03 2.43
N CYS A 132 -8.72 12.72 3.56
CA CYS A 132 -8.75 14.19 3.63
C CYS A 132 -7.33 14.76 3.65
N LEU A 133 -6.90 15.39 2.56
CA LEU A 133 -5.65 16.12 2.44
C LEU A 133 -5.84 17.29 1.46
N SER A 134 -5.31 18.45 1.82
CA SER A 134 -5.33 19.65 0.96
C SER A 134 -4.63 19.39 -0.37
N LEU A 135 -3.53 18.62 -0.34
CA LEU A 135 -2.76 18.22 -1.52
C LEU A 135 -3.58 17.48 -2.58
N ILE A 136 -4.71 16.86 -2.23
CA ILE A 136 -5.61 16.20 -3.18
C ILE A 136 -7.00 16.83 -3.22
N ASN A 137 -7.10 18.09 -2.75
CA ASN A 137 -8.31 18.91 -2.77
C ASN A 137 -9.50 18.29 -2.03
N THR A 138 -9.25 17.45 -1.03
CA THR A 138 -10.28 16.87 -0.15
C THR A 138 -10.30 17.50 1.24
N TRP A 139 -9.46 18.51 1.44
CA TRP A 139 -9.40 19.33 2.65
C TRP A 139 -9.02 20.76 2.30
N ASN A 140 -9.32 21.71 3.18
CA ASN A 140 -8.92 23.10 3.02
C ASN A 140 -7.42 23.27 3.33
N GLY A 141 -6.74 24.12 2.57
CA GLY A 141 -5.33 24.47 2.80
C GLY A 141 -4.98 25.78 2.11
N SER A 142 -3.82 26.33 2.45
CA SER A 142 -3.22 27.46 1.75
C SER A 142 -2.84 27.05 0.32
N ASN A 143 -2.71 28.03 -0.59
CA ASN A 143 -2.35 27.78 -1.98
C ASN A 143 -1.05 26.97 -2.16
N GLN A 144 -0.14 27.00 -1.18
CA GLN A 144 1.12 26.24 -1.21
C GLN A 144 0.95 24.76 -0.83
N GLU A 145 -0.13 24.42 -0.11
CA GLU A 145 -0.45 23.06 0.34
C GLU A 145 -1.34 22.32 -0.67
N MET A 146 -1.98 23.05 -1.59
CA MET A 146 -2.85 22.51 -2.62
C MET A 146 -2.05 21.89 -3.78
N TRP A 147 -2.69 20.97 -4.51
CA TRP A 147 -2.08 20.33 -5.69
C TRP A 147 -1.60 21.35 -6.71
N THR A 148 -0.31 21.27 -7.07
CA THR A 148 0.28 22.08 -8.14
C THR A 148 0.91 21.17 -9.19
N PRO A 149 0.48 21.22 -10.47
CA PRO A 149 0.93 20.30 -11.51
C PRO A 149 2.46 20.21 -11.73
N THR A 150 3.19 21.25 -11.36
CA THR A 150 4.66 21.35 -11.54
C THR A 150 5.46 20.98 -10.30
N LYS A 151 4.85 20.96 -9.11
CA LYS A 151 5.55 20.77 -7.82
C LYS A 151 5.10 19.51 -7.08
N SER A 152 3.82 19.17 -7.19
CA SER A 152 3.24 18.03 -6.50
C SER A 152 3.63 16.70 -7.16
N SER A 153 3.71 15.65 -6.36
CA SER A 153 4.03 14.28 -6.82
C SER A 153 3.29 13.24 -5.96
N ILE A 154 3.24 12.00 -6.44
CA ILE A 154 2.72 10.88 -5.65
C ILE A 154 3.60 10.60 -4.44
N LEU A 155 4.92 10.77 -4.57
CA LEU A 155 5.82 10.63 -3.42
C LEU A 155 5.49 11.62 -2.31
N GLN A 156 5.29 12.91 -2.65
CA GLN A 156 4.88 13.93 -1.69
C GLN A 156 3.55 13.54 -1.03
N LEU A 157 2.57 13.06 -1.80
CA LEU A 157 1.30 12.59 -1.27
C LEU A 157 1.46 11.46 -0.25
N LEU A 158 2.25 10.43 -0.56
CA LEU A 158 2.46 9.30 0.34
C LEU A 158 3.21 9.71 1.61
N VAL A 159 4.23 10.57 1.51
CA VAL A 159 4.97 11.10 2.66
C VAL A 159 4.09 12.04 3.50
N SER A 160 3.20 12.82 2.88
CA SER A 160 2.21 13.64 3.59
C SER A 160 1.22 12.78 4.37
N ILE A 161 0.73 11.67 3.82
CA ILE A 161 -0.12 10.72 4.57
C ILE A 161 0.66 10.17 5.77
N GLN A 162 1.90 9.72 5.57
CA GLN A 162 2.72 9.19 6.66
C GLN A 162 2.96 10.22 7.78
N GLY A 163 3.37 11.44 7.43
CA GLY A 163 3.80 12.44 8.40
C GLY A 163 2.65 13.24 9.03
N LEU A 164 1.61 13.57 8.26
CA LEU A 164 0.51 14.42 8.72
C LEU A 164 -0.69 13.62 9.22
N VAL A 165 -0.98 12.48 8.60
CA VAL A 165 -2.16 11.67 8.94
C VAL A 165 -1.80 10.60 9.97
N LEU A 166 -0.81 9.76 9.67
CA LEU A 166 -0.40 8.64 10.52
C LEU A 166 0.60 9.04 11.62
N ASN A 167 0.35 10.17 12.29
CA ASN A 167 1.26 10.76 13.27
C ASN A 167 1.05 10.23 14.72
N SER A 168 1.83 10.72 15.68
CA SER A 168 1.81 10.25 17.09
C SER A 168 0.62 10.75 17.93
N LYS A 169 -0.06 11.80 17.48
CA LYS A 169 -1.20 12.42 18.17
C LYS A 169 -2.37 12.69 17.20
N PRO A 170 -2.92 11.64 16.56
CA PRO A 170 -3.93 11.78 15.51
C PRO A 170 -5.26 12.39 15.97
N TYR A 171 -5.48 12.47 17.28
CA TYR A 171 -6.63 13.20 17.85
C TYR A 171 -6.67 14.67 17.43
N PHE A 172 -5.51 15.32 17.29
CA PHE A 172 -5.41 16.74 16.92
C PHE A 172 -5.51 16.97 15.41
N ASN A 173 -5.71 15.93 14.61
CA ASN A 173 -6.02 16.08 13.19
C ASN A 173 -7.48 16.54 12.96
N GLU A 174 -8.32 16.48 14.00
CA GLU A 174 -9.68 17.01 13.95
C GLU A 174 -9.62 18.56 13.97
N PRO A 175 -10.36 19.25 13.08
CA PRO A 175 -10.27 20.70 12.96
C PRO A 175 -10.72 21.40 14.24
N GLY A 176 -9.94 22.38 14.68
CA GLY A 176 -10.22 23.16 15.87
C GLY A 176 -9.66 22.54 17.16
N HIS A 177 -9.16 21.31 17.13
CA HIS A 177 -8.51 20.70 18.28
C HIS A 177 -7.07 21.20 18.49
N GLU A 178 -6.45 21.84 17.49
CA GLU A 178 -5.03 22.25 17.54
C GLU A 178 -4.75 23.28 18.64
N LYS A 179 -5.75 24.11 18.96
CA LYS A 179 -5.65 25.21 19.93
C LYS A 179 -5.57 24.76 21.38
N TYR A 180 -5.81 23.48 21.65
CA TYR A 180 -5.98 22.95 23.01
C TYR A 180 -4.85 22.01 23.46
N ASN A 181 -3.73 21.94 22.73
CA ASN A 181 -2.69 20.92 22.94
C ASN A 181 -1.93 21.01 24.29
N THR A 182 -2.12 22.07 25.08
CA THR A 182 -1.33 22.37 26.28
C THR A 182 -1.99 21.94 27.60
N SER A 183 -3.32 21.76 27.64
CA SER A 183 -4.02 21.39 28.87
C SER A 183 -4.00 19.88 29.12
N GLU A 184 -3.87 19.50 30.40
CA GLU A 184 -3.76 18.09 30.84
C GLU A 184 -4.97 17.24 30.43
N SER A 185 -6.17 17.83 30.41
CA SER A 185 -7.40 17.14 29.96
C SER A 185 -7.31 16.68 28.50
N TRP A 186 -6.72 17.50 27.63
CA TRP A 186 -6.58 17.18 26.20
C TRP A 186 -5.48 16.17 25.94
N LYS A 187 -4.42 16.17 26.77
CA LYS A 187 -3.42 15.09 26.73
C LYS A 187 -4.05 13.74 27.03
N ASN A 188 -4.84 13.63 28.10
CA ASN A 188 -5.54 12.40 28.45
C ASN A 188 -6.51 11.94 27.35
N THR A 189 -7.23 12.88 26.73
CA THR A 189 -8.14 12.59 25.62
C THR A 189 -7.37 12.08 24.39
N SER A 190 -6.24 12.70 24.05
CA SER A 190 -5.37 12.23 22.96
C SER A 190 -4.78 10.85 23.25
N LEU A 191 -4.41 10.54 24.49
CA LEU A 191 -3.91 9.22 24.88
C LEU A 191 -5.00 8.14 24.78
N ALA A 192 -6.22 8.43 25.23
CA ALA A 192 -7.37 7.54 25.06
C ALA A 192 -7.72 7.33 23.57
N TYR A 193 -7.55 8.36 22.74
CA TYR A 193 -7.69 8.22 21.29
C TYR A 193 -6.61 7.27 20.72
N ASN A 194 -5.36 7.38 21.17
CA ASN A 194 -4.28 6.47 20.77
C ASN A 194 -4.58 5.01 21.17
N GLU A 195 -5.06 4.78 22.39
CA GLU A 195 -5.55 3.46 22.85
C GLU A 195 -6.58 2.86 21.88
N LYS A 196 -7.60 3.65 21.52
CA LYS A 196 -8.64 3.23 20.56
C LYS A 196 -8.03 2.90 19.19
N VAL A 197 -7.21 3.79 18.65
CA VAL A 197 -6.59 3.64 17.32
C VAL A 197 -5.71 2.40 17.26
N PHE A 198 -4.92 2.13 18.30
CA PHE A 198 -4.05 0.96 18.34
C PHE A 198 -4.84 -0.36 18.28
N ILE A 199 -5.96 -0.46 19.00
CA ILE A 199 -6.86 -1.62 18.89
C ILE A 199 -7.44 -1.75 17.48
N LEU A 200 -7.82 -0.65 16.84
CA LEU A 200 -8.31 -0.68 15.46
C LEU A 200 -7.20 -1.09 14.48
N SER A 201 -5.97 -0.62 14.66
CA SER A 201 -4.80 -1.06 13.89
C SER A 201 -4.58 -2.58 14.05
N CYS A 202 -4.67 -3.12 15.27
CA CYS A 202 -4.59 -4.55 15.48
C CYS A 202 -5.72 -5.34 14.77
N LYS A 203 -6.93 -4.77 14.67
CA LYS A 203 -8.03 -5.37 13.89
C LYS A 203 -7.71 -5.39 12.40
N THR A 204 -7.11 -4.33 11.83
CA THR A 204 -6.72 -4.33 10.42
C THR A 204 -5.61 -5.35 10.14
N ILE A 205 -4.66 -5.56 11.06
CA ILE A 205 -3.66 -6.64 10.99
C ILE A 205 -4.36 -7.99 10.79
N LEU A 206 -5.35 -8.33 11.63
CA LEU A 206 -6.13 -9.56 11.49
C LEU A 206 -6.85 -9.66 10.14
N CYS A 207 -7.37 -8.56 9.61
CA CYS A 207 -7.98 -8.52 8.28
C CYS A 207 -6.95 -8.76 7.16
N HIS A 208 -5.76 -8.16 7.24
CA HIS A 208 -4.71 -8.31 6.24
C HIS A 208 -4.11 -9.72 6.23
N ILE A 209 -3.97 -10.37 7.39
CA ILE A 209 -3.53 -11.77 7.46
C ILE A 209 -4.57 -12.72 6.83
N ARG A 210 -5.86 -12.42 6.98
CA ARG A 210 -6.95 -13.25 6.42
C ARG A 210 -7.15 -13.02 4.92
N THR A 211 -7.08 -11.77 4.50
CA THR A 211 -7.38 -11.32 3.13
C THR A 211 -6.38 -10.24 2.71
N PRO A 212 -5.12 -10.63 2.43
CA PRO A 212 -4.10 -9.70 1.96
C PRO A 212 -4.53 -9.08 0.63
N PRO A 213 -4.29 -7.78 0.39
CA PRO A 213 -4.51 -7.17 -0.92
C PRO A 213 -3.65 -7.84 -1.99
N LYS A 214 -4.17 -7.94 -3.23
CA LYS A 214 -3.45 -8.53 -4.35
C LYS A 214 -2.10 -7.85 -4.59
N ASN A 215 -1.10 -8.66 -4.90
CA ASN A 215 0.30 -8.31 -5.13
C ASN A 215 1.07 -7.88 -3.87
N PHE A 216 0.46 -8.04 -2.69
CA PHE A 216 1.08 -7.79 -1.40
C PHE A 216 0.98 -9.00 -0.46
N GLU A 217 0.56 -10.16 -0.95
CA GLU A 217 0.42 -11.38 -0.15
C GLU A 217 1.73 -11.79 0.53
N ALA A 218 2.82 -11.82 -0.26
CA ALA A 218 4.15 -12.12 0.26
C ALA A 218 4.61 -11.04 1.25
N PHE A 219 4.41 -9.75 0.95
CA PHE A 219 4.80 -8.66 1.84
C PHE A 219 4.07 -8.69 3.18
N VAL A 220 2.75 -8.88 3.17
CA VAL A 220 1.94 -9.01 4.39
C VAL A 220 2.41 -10.19 5.23
N TYR A 221 2.68 -11.33 4.59
CA TYR A 221 3.17 -12.52 5.27
C TYR A 221 4.53 -12.28 5.92
N GLU A 222 5.51 -11.79 5.15
CA GLU A 222 6.88 -11.57 5.62
C GLU A 222 6.94 -10.50 6.72
N HIS A 223 6.24 -9.37 6.54
CA HIS A 223 6.17 -8.30 7.53
C HIS A 223 5.61 -8.82 8.86
N PHE A 224 4.45 -9.48 8.86
CA PHE A 224 3.88 -9.96 10.13
C PHE A 224 4.59 -11.18 10.70
N ARG A 225 5.28 -11.99 9.89
CA ARG A 225 6.18 -13.04 10.40
C ARG A 225 7.35 -12.42 11.17
N GLU A 226 7.92 -11.32 10.68
CA GLU A 226 9.06 -10.65 11.32
C GLU A 226 8.65 -9.81 12.52
N ARG A 227 7.43 -9.26 12.52
CA ARG A 227 6.95 -8.33 13.56
C ARG A 227 6.03 -8.95 14.60
N CYS A 228 5.61 -10.22 14.46
CA CYS A 228 4.61 -10.83 15.34
C CYS A 228 4.96 -10.77 16.84
N GLU A 229 6.18 -11.16 17.21
CA GLU A 229 6.63 -11.18 18.61
C GLU A 229 6.65 -9.75 19.19
N PHE A 230 7.16 -8.79 18.42
CA PHE A 230 7.19 -7.39 18.84
C PHE A 230 5.78 -6.81 19.04
N ILE A 231 4.85 -7.09 18.11
CA ILE A 231 3.46 -6.64 18.21
C ILE A 231 2.78 -7.23 19.45
N LEU A 232 2.95 -8.53 19.69
CA LEU A 232 2.38 -9.20 20.88
C LEU A 232 2.94 -8.62 22.18
N ALA A 233 4.25 -8.38 22.23
CA ALA A 233 4.90 -7.77 23.38
C ALA A 233 4.42 -6.33 23.62
N ALA A 234 4.25 -5.54 22.55
CA ALA A 234 3.70 -4.18 22.63
C ALA A 234 2.27 -4.17 23.18
N VAL A 235 1.39 -5.06 22.69
CA VAL A 235 0.01 -5.18 23.19
C VAL A 235 -0.02 -5.42 24.71
N ASN A 236 0.82 -6.35 25.20
CA ASN A 236 0.93 -6.64 26.63
C ASN A 236 1.51 -5.46 27.42
N ALA A 237 2.57 -4.84 26.91
CA ALA A 237 3.20 -3.70 27.57
C ALA A 237 2.21 -2.53 27.73
N TYR A 238 1.40 -2.25 26.71
CA TYR A 238 0.37 -1.22 26.78
C TYR A 238 -0.78 -1.62 27.70
N SER A 239 -1.25 -2.87 27.66
CA SER A 239 -2.33 -3.30 28.56
C SER A 239 -1.93 -3.28 30.03
N ASP A 240 -0.67 -3.57 30.33
CA ASP A 240 -0.15 -3.61 31.70
C ASP A 240 0.26 -2.22 32.22
N GLY A 241 0.14 -1.18 31.40
CA GLY A 241 0.61 0.17 31.73
C GLY A 241 2.13 0.28 31.85
N LYS A 242 2.88 -0.65 31.25
CA LYS A 242 4.36 -0.62 31.22
C LYS A 242 4.90 0.34 30.16
N ALA A 243 4.09 0.70 29.17
CA ALA A 243 4.44 1.67 28.14
C ALA A 243 3.20 2.45 27.68
N ILE A 244 3.43 3.63 27.10
CA ILE A 244 2.39 4.41 26.40
C ILE A 244 2.27 3.86 24.98
N VAL A 245 1.04 3.75 24.47
CA VAL A 245 0.77 3.36 23.08
C VAL A 245 1.62 4.17 22.09
N GLY A 246 2.35 3.47 21.23
CA GLY A 246 3.31 4.03 20.27
C GLY A 246 4.76 4.04 20.76
N TYR A 247 5.00 3.95 22.06
CA TYR A 247 6.34 4.09 22.67
C TYR A 247 6.77 2.81 23.39
N TYR A 248 6.68 1.67 22.70
CA TYR A 248 7.29 0.42 23.19
C TYR A 248 8.67 0.25 22.54
N GLN A 249 9.71 0.07 23.36
CA GLN A 249 11.10 -0.04 22.91
C GLN A 249 11.74 -1.41 23.27
N GLY A 250 10.93 -2.44 23.49
CA GLY A 250 11.40 -3.73 24.00
C GLY A 250 11.44 -3.79 25.54
N ASP A 251 12.23 -4.72 26.09
CA ASP A 251 12.26 -5.05 27.52
C ASP A 251 12.93 -4.00 28.43
N ASN A 252 13.26 -2.81 27.91
CA ASN A 252 13.71 -1.69 28.74
C ASN A 252 12.54 -1.13 29.54
N GLN A 253 12.31 -1.74 30.72
CA GLN A 253 11.24 -1.38 31.64
C GLN A 253 11.48 0.01 32.25
N THR A 254 10.53 0.92 32.06
CA THR A 254 10.44 2.13 32.90
C THR A 254 9.72 1.78 34.20
N SER A 255 10.30 2.16 35.35
CA SER A 255 9.70 1.88 36.68
C SER A 255 8.35 2.57 36.92
N SER A 256 8.01 3.63 36.17
CA SER A 256 6.73 4.32 36.31
C SER A 256 5.65 3.67 35.44
N ARG A 257 4.61 3.11 36.09
CA ARG A 257 3.42 2.63 35.39
C ARG A 257 2.55 3.80 34.93
N VAL A 258 2.05 3.70 33.71
CA VAL A 258 1.11 4.65 33.13
C VAL A 258 -0.31 4.19 33.46
N ASN A 259 -1.21 5.14 33.70
CA ASN A 259 -2.63 4.83 33.87
C ASN A 259 -3.24 4.36 32.54
N VAL A 260 -3.99 3.27 32.57
CA VAL A 260 -4.58 2.63 31.39
C VAL A 260 -6.06 2.38 31.66
N SER A 261 -6.93 2.71 30.70
CA SER A 261 -8.36 2.52 30.88
C SER A 261 -8.73 1.03 31.02
N ALA A 262 -9.64 0.70 31.95
CA ALA A 262 -10.11 -0.68 32.14
C ALA A 262 -10.74 -1.26 30.86
N GLU A 263 -11.35 -0.40 30.03
CA GLU A 263 -11.86 -0.77 28.72
C GLU A 263 -10.74 -1.19 27.77
N PHE A 264 -9.69 -0.38 27.65
CA PHE A 264 -8.54 -0.73 26.82
C PHE A 264 -7.87 -2.00 27.30
N GLN A 265 -7.65 -2.19 28.61
CA GLN A 265 -7.07 -3.42 29.16
C GLN A 265 -7.84 -4.68 28.73
N ARG A 266 -9.17 -4.65 28.85
CA ARG A 266 -10.04 -5.76 28.44
C ARG A 266 -9.98 -5.99 26.93
N ASN A 267 -10.03 -4.92 26.13
CA ASN A 267 -9.96 -5.01 24.67
C ASN A 267 -8.60 -5.54 24.21
N SER A 268 -7.50 -5.12 24.83
CA SER A 268 -6.14 -5.57 24.56
C SER A 268 -5.95 -7.04 24.88
N LYS A 269 -6.48 -7.54 26.02
CA LYS A 269 -6.42 -8.99 26.34
C LYS A 269 -7.12 -9.85 25.29
N LYS A 270 -8.30 -9.43 24.83
CA LYS A 270 -9.01 -10.11 23.72
C LYS A 270 -8.19 -10.03 22.44
N MET A 271 -7.68 -8.85 22.11
CA MET A 271 -6.88 -8.62 20.91
C MET A 271 -5.60 -9.46 20.89
N TYR A 272 -4.91 -9.58 22.02
CA TYR A 272 -3.73 -10.42 22.17
C TYR A 272 -4.04 -11.88 21.83
N ALA A 273 -5.12 -12.44 22.36
CA ALA A 273 -5.51 -13.82 22.06
C ALA A 273 -5.83 -14.01 20.57
N ASP A 274 -6.54 -13.06 19.95
CA ASP A 274 -6.86 -13.11 18.52
C ASP A 274 -5.61 -13.01 17.64
N LEU A 275 -4.68 -12.10 17.94
CA LEU A 275 -3.41 -11.93 17.25
C LEU A 275 -2.51 -13.15 17.42
N GLN A 276 -2.37 -13.66 18.65
CA GLN A 276 -1.57 -14.85 18.91
C GLN A 276 -2.08 -16.05 18.09
N LYS A 277 -3.41 -16.23 18.02
CA LYS A 277 -4.02 -17.27 17.18
C LYS A 277 -3.73 -17.06 15.69
N ALA A 278 -3.77 -15.81 15.21
CA ALA A 278 -3.46 -15.49 13.81
C ALA A 278 -1.97 -15.72 13.48
N PHE A 279 -1.07 -15.31 14.37
CA PHE A 279 0.38 -15.39 14.20
C PHE A 279 0.94 -16.80 14.32
N LYS A 280 0.28 -17.73 15.03
CA LYS A 280 0.65 -19.16 15.03
C LYS A 280 0.79 -19.75 13.62
N LYS A 281 0.08 -19.22 12.63
CA LYS A 281 0.19 -19.64 11.23
C LYS A 281 1.60 -19.41 10.64
N PHE A 282 2.31 -18.42 11.15
CA PHE A 282 3.68 -18.10 10.74
C PHE A 282 4.71 -19.04 11.38
N SER A 283 4.48 -19.49 12.60
CA SER A 283 5.36 -20.43 13.31
C SER A 283 5.31 -21.86 12.78
N ILE A 284 4.16 -22.26 12.19
CA ILE A 284 3.96 -23.62 11.62
C ILE A 284 4.52 -23.73 10.20
N SER A 285 4.70 -22.59 9.52
CA SER A 285 5.18 -22.53 8.15
C SER A 285 6.71 -22.48 8.12
N SER A 286 7.36 -23.65 8.14
CA SER A 286 8.79 -23.78 7.77
C SER A 286 9.01 -23.29 6.33
N PRO A 287 10.22 -22.81 5.98
CA PRO A 287 10.52 -22.13 4.71
C PRO A 287 10.60 -23.11 3.53
N ASN A 288 9.50 -23.79 3.20
CA ASN A 288 9.36 -24.43 1.91
C ASN A 288 8.83 -23.42 0.90
N GLN A 289 9.78 -22.71 0.31
CA GLN A 289 9.77 -22.12 -1.03
C GLN A 289 8.38 -21.76 -1.58
N VAL A 290 8.00 -20.49 -1.42
CA VAL A 290 7.23 -19.83 -2.47
C VAL A 290 8.19 -19.68 -3.65
N GLU A 291 8.27 -20.72 -4.47
CA GLU A 291 9.02 -20.72 -5.73
C GLU A 291 8.35 -19.69 -6.65
N ILE A 292 8.86 -18.46 -6.66
CA ILE A 292 8.58 -17.52 -7.75
C ILE A 292 9.38 -18.06 -8.95
N LYS A 293 8.79 -19.00 -9.69
CA LYS A 293 9.37 -19.45 -10.95
C LYS A 293 9.37 -18.28 -11.94
N PRO A 294 10.52 -17.89 -12.50
CA PRO A 294 10.53 -17.05 -13.69
C PRO A 294 9.78 -17.80 -14.79
N LYS A 295 8.64 -17.28 -15.25
CA LYS A 295 7.94 -17.86 -16.39
C LYS A 295 8.73 -17.54 -17.67
N GLU A 296 9.45 -18.52 -18.19
CA GLU A 296 9.89 -18.51 -19.59
C GLU A 296 8.66 -18.38 -20.53
N PRO A 297 8.80 -17.68 -21.66
CA PRO A 297 7.71 -17.49 -22.61
C PRO A 297 7.29 -18.82 -23.25
N ALA A 298 5.99 -19.09 -23.19
CA ALA A 298 5.36 -20.32 -23.69
C ALA A 298 5.70 -20.61 -25.17
N LYS A 299 6.37 -21.74 -25.43
CA LYS A 299 6.52 -22.32 -26.77
C LYS A 299 5.14 -22.72 -27.31
N LYS A 300 4.75 -22.14 -28.45
CA LYS A 300 3.53 -22.51 -29.20
C LYS A 300 3.59 -23.98 -29.64
N LYS A 301 2.74 -24.84 -29.05
CA LYS A 301 2.43 -26.16 -29.61
C LYS A 301 1.54 -25.98 -30.85
N LYS A 302 2.08 -26.27 -32.04
CA LYS A 302 1.29 -26.49 -33.26
C LYS A 302 0.44 -27.74 -33.07
N ARG A 303 -0.89 -27.60 -33.01
CA ARG A 303 -1.82 -28.71 -33.28
C ARG A 303 -1.97 -28.83 -34.80
N LYS A 304 -1.61 -29.99 -35.34
CA LYS A 304 -2.02 -30.43 -36.69
C LYS A 304 -3.47 -30.88 -36.58
N ASN A 305 -4.37 -30.27 -37.34
CA ASN A 305 -5.61 -30.92 -37.76
C ASN A 305 -5.49 -31.13 -39.27
N GLU A 306 -5.62 -32.39 -39.65
CA GLU A 306 -5.89 -32.85 -41.01
C GLU A 306 -7.34 -32.50 -41.33
N GLU A 307 -7.60 -31.98 -42.54
CA GLU A 307 -8.81 -32.34 -43.28
C GLU A 307 -8.66 -32.02 -44.77
N ASN A 308 -9.30 -32.88 -45.56
CA ASN A 308 -9.17 -33.07 -46.99
C ASN A 308 -10.04 -32.11 -47.82
N SER A 309 -9.51 -31.81 -49.01
CA SER A 309 -10.21 -31.73 -50.31
C SER A 309 -10.89 -30.45 -50.80
N SER A 310 -10.61 -30.25 -52.10
CA SER A 310 -11.34 -29.51 -53.14
C SER A 310 -11.21 -27.98 -53.15
N GLY A 311 -10.62 -27.50 -54.23
CA GLY A 311 -10.28 -26.11 -54.44
C GLY A 311 -11.26 -25.36 -55.32
N LEU A 312 -11.15 -24.04 -55.23
CA LEU A 312 -11.36 -23.04 -56.29
C LEU A 312 -10.90 -21.69 -55.71
N LYS A 313 -9.90 -21.05 -56.35
CA LYS A 313 -9.44 -19.68 -56.02
C LYS A 313 -10.33 -18.67 -56.76
N PRO A 314 -10.59 -17.48 -56.19
CA PRO A 314 -9.75 -16.34 -56.61
C PRO A 314 -9.36 -15.34 -55.50
N LYS A 315 -8.20 -14.72 -55.75
CA LYS A 315 -7.52 -13.52 -55.20
C LYS A 315 -8.21 -12.72 -54.07
N VAL A 316 -7.53 -12.65 -52.91
CA VAL A 316 -7.62 -11.53 -51.93
C VAL A 316 -6.21 -11.18 -51.43
N ALA A 317 -5.97 -9.89 -51.21
CA ALA A 317 -4.70 -9.24 -50.90
C ALA A 317 -3.96 -9.81 -49.67
N LYS A 318 -2.62 -9.80 -49.73
CA LYS A 318 -1.74 -10.09 -48.59
C LYS A 318 -1.85 -8.96 -47.55
N GLU A 319 -2.65 -9.14 -46.51
CA GLU A 319 -2.45 -8.40 -45.26
C GLU A 319 -1.45 -9.14 -44.37
N LYS A 320 -0.32 -8.48 -44.09
CA LYS A 320 0.63 -8.88 -43.03
C LYS A 320 -0.05 -8.70 -41.68
N PRO A 321 0.14 -9.61 -40.70
CA PRO A 321 -0.35 -9.37 -39.34
C PRO A 321 0.42 -8.17 -38.77
N LYS A 322 -0.30 -7.06 -38.53
CA LYS A 322 0.22 -5.89 -37.82
C LYS A 322 0.54 -6.32 -36.39
N GLY A 323 1.84 -6.47 -36.10
CA GLY A 323 2.35 -6.59 -34.73
C GLY A 323 1.85 -5.40 -33.92
N GLY A 324 0.96 -5.67 -32.97
CA GLY A 324 0.24 -4.66 -32.20
C GLY A 324 1.17 -3.85 -31.30
N ILE A 325 0.90 -2.54 -31.25
CA ILE A 325 1.54 -1.49 -30.45
C ILE A 325 1.80 -1.91 -28.99
N MET A 326 1.02 -2.84 -28.45
CA MET A 326 1.13 -3.38 -27.09
C MET A 326 2.46 -4.07 -26.77
N GLN A 327 3.06 -4.80 -27.73
CA GLN A 327 4.40 -5.40 -27.52
C GLN A 327 5.50 -4.34 -27.49
N LYS A 328 5.29 -3.19 -28.16
CA LYS A 328 6.21 -2.06 -28.10
C LYS A 328 6.12 -1.32 -26.78
N VAL A 329 4.95 -1.23 -26.14
CA VAL A 329 4.81 -0.56 -24.83
C VAL A 329 5.48 -1.37 -23.72
N VAL A 330 5.27 -2.69 -23.68
CA VAL A 330 5.96 -3.58 -22.70
C VAL A 330 7.47 -3.62 -22.98
N GLY A 331 7.88 -3.67 -24.25
CA GLY A 331 9.29 -3.60 -24.64
C GLY A 331 9.95 -2.25 -24.34
N PHE A 332 9.23 -1.14 -24.51
CA PHE A 332 9.70 0.22 -24.20
C PHE A 332 9.78 0.45 -22.68
N ILE A 333 8.86 -0.15 -21.90
CA ILE A 333 8.93 -0.16 -20.44
C ILE A 333 10.09 -1.03 -19.94
N LYS A 334 10.51 -2.08 -20.65
CA LYS A 334 11.77 -2.78 -20.28
C LYS A 334 13.02 -2.01 -20.69
N HIS A 335 12.99 -1.28 -21.81
CA HIS A 335 14.15 -0.54 -22.33
C HIS A 335 14.35 0.86 -21.73
N ILE A 336 13.37 1.42 -21.01
CA ILE A 336 13.54 2.68 -20.24
C ILE A 336 14.20 2.44 -18.87
N PHE A 337 14.17 1.20 -18.39
CA PHE A 337 14.59 0.80 -17.03
C PHE A 337 15.81 -0.14 -17.04
N GLU A 338 16.45 -0.32 -18.20
CA GLU A 338 17.86 -0.74 -18.39
C GLU A 338 18.64 0.49 -18.86
#